data_AF-A0A239NRN8-F1
#
_entry.id   AF-A0A239NRN8-F1
#
_cell.length_a   1.000
_cell.length_b   1.000
_cell.length_c   1.000
_cell.angle_alpha   90.00
_cell.angle_beta   90.00
_cell.angle_gamma   90.00
#
_symmetry.space_group_name_H-M   'P 1'
#
loop_
_entity.id
_entity.type
_entity.pdbx_description
1 polymer ?
#
loop_
_entity_poly.entity_id
_entity_poly.type
_entity_poly.pdbx_seq_one_letter_code
_entity_poly.pdbx_strand_id
1 'polypeptide(L)' 'MAVFKWITLYNTRRRHSSLNYLSPIDYERLAESVPFAA' A
#
# COMPACT_ATOMS: atom_id res chain seq x y z
N MET A 1 -0.02 15.67 15.09
CA MET A 1 -1.04 14.60 14.95
C MET A 1 -1.65 14.47 13.55
N ALA A 2 -1.79 15.56 12.77
CA ALA A 2 -2.38 15.50 11.42
C ALA A 2 -1.57 14.67 10.40
N VAL A 3 -0.23 14.75 10.43
CA VAL A 3 0.66 14.00 9.52
C VAL A 3 0.52 12.49 9.71
N PHE A 4 0.47 11.99 10.95
CA PHE A 4 0.30 10.57 11.22
C PHE A 4 -1.09 10.07 10.80
N LYS A 5 -2.15 10.85 11.04
CA LYS A 5 -3.48 10.51 10.54
C LYS A 5 -3.51 10.45 9.01
N TRP A 6 -2.85 11.40 8.35
CA TRP A 6 -2.72 11.42 6.89
C TRP A 6 -1.95 10.19 6.37
N ILE A 7 -0.82 9.84 7.00
CA ILE A 7 0.02 8.71 6.55
C ILE A 7 -0.71 7.38 6.71
N THR A 8 -1.47 7.17 7.80
CA THR A 8 -2.25 5.95 7.98
C THR A 8 -3.34 5.83 6.91
N LEU A 9 -4.06 6.90 6.60
CA LEU A 9 -5.11 6.89 5.58
C LEU A 9 -4.53 6.68 4.17
N TYR A 10 -3.38 7.29 3.88
CA TYR A 10 -2.68 7.13 2.61
C TYR A 10 -2.29 5.66 2.38
N ASN A 11 -1.69 5.03 3.39
CA ASN A 11 -1.23 3.65 3.29
C ASN A 11 -2.39 2.65 3.27
N THR A 12 -3.50 2.88 3.98
CA THR A 12 -4.51 1.82 4.22
C THR A 12 -5.86 2.00 3.52
N ARG A 13 -6.27 3.24 3.19
CA ARG A 13 -7.67 3.52 2.78
C ARG A 13 -7.82 4.25 1.46
N ARG A 14 -6.79 4.93 0.97
CA ARG A 14 -6.91 5.72 -0.26
C ARG A 14 -7.36 4.82 -1.41
N ARG A 15 -8.41 5.25 -2.14
CA ARG A 15 -8.94 4.54 -3.31
C ARG A 15 -7.94 4.64 -4.47
N HIS A 16 -6.86 3.88 -4.41
CA HIS A 16 -5.94 3.67 -5.53
C HIS A 16 -6.61 2.88 -6.68
N SER A 17 -7.76 2.27 -6.39
CA SER A 17 -8.64 1.62 -7.35
C SER A 17 -9.18 2.54 -8.44
N SER A 18 -9.29 3.85 -8.23
CA SER A 18 -9.67 4.78 -9.32
C SER A 18 -8.59 4.89 -10.41
N LEU A 19 -7.37 4.46 -10.12
CA LEU A 19 -6.22 4.42 -11.04
C LEU A 19 -5.76 2.98 -11.31
N ASN A 20 -6.53 1.96 -10.88
CA ASN A 20 -6.12 0.55 -10.91
C ASN A 20 -4.76 0.26 -10.25
N TYR A 21 -4.35 1.08 -9.28
CA TYR A 21 -3.14 0.85 -8.50
C TYR A 21 -3.44 0.19 -7.15
N LEU A 22 -2.46 -0.55 -6.64
CA LEU A 22 -2.44 -1.08 -5.28
C LEU A 22 -2.21 0.05 -4.27
N SER A 23 -2.68 -0.13 -3.03
CA SER A 23 -2.20 0.71 -1.94
C SER A 23 -0.73 0.38 -1.65
N PRO A 24 0.05 1.33 -1.07
CA PRO A 24 1.46 1.06 -0.75
C PRO A 24 1.66 -0.22 0.06
N ILE A 25 0.82 -0.45 1.07
CA ILE A 25 0.92 -1.63 1.93
C ILE A 25 0.49 -2.93 1.24
N ASP A 26 -0.37 -2.86 0.21
CA ASP A 26 -0.72 -4.04 -0.59
C ASP A 26 0.39 -4.37 -1.59
N TYR A 27 1.06 -3.34 -2.14
CA TYR A 27 2.22 -3.52 -3.00
C TYR A 27 3.40 -4.16 -2.25
N GLU A 28 3.74 -3.66 -1.06
CA GLU A 28 4.81 -4.23 -0.22
C GLU A 28 4.50 -5.69 0.15
N ARG A 29 3.27 -6.00 0.59
CA ARG A 29 2.86 -7.37 0.91
C ARG A 29 2.92 -8.31 -0.29
N LEU A 30 2.57 -7.82 -1.49
CA LEU A 30 2.72 -8.61 -2.71
C LEU A 30 4.20 -8.90 -2.98
N ALA A 31 5.07 -7.90 -2.86
CA ALA A 31 6.50 -8.06 -3.06
C ALA A 31 7.15 -9.04 -2.06
N GLU A 32 6.71 -9.03 -0.79
CA GLU A 32 7.12 -10.02 0.23
C GLU A 32 6.61 -11.43 -0.06
N SER A 33 5.44 -11.54 -0.69
CA SER A 33 4.81 -12.83 -1.00
C SER A 33 5.41 -13.54 -2.21
N VAL A 34 6.16 -12.84 -3.05
CA VAL A 34 6.85 -13.45 -4.19
C VAL A 34 8.11 -14.12 -3.66
N PRO A 35 8.21 -15.46 -3.70
CA PRO A 35 9.44 -16.13 -3.30
C PRO A 35 10.55 -15.68 -4.23
N PHE A 36 11.69 -15.30 -3.64
CA PHE A 36 12.90 -15.05 -4.40
C PHE A 36 13.21 -16.30 -5.24
N ALA A 37 13.15 -16.19 -6.57
CA ALA A 37 13.56 -17.27 -7.45
C ALA A 37 15.09 -17.42 -7.32
N ALA A 38 15.50 -18.49 -6.64
CA ALA A 38 16.90 -18.91 -6.50
C ALA A 38 17.38 -19.68 -7.74
#